data_AF-A0A9W6TYU2-F1
#
_entry.id   AF-A0A9W6TYU2-F1
#
_cell.length_a   1.000
_cell.length_b   1.000
_cell.length_c   1.000
_cell.angle_alpha   90.00
_cell.angle_beta   90.00
_cell.angle_gamma   90.00
#
_symmetry.space_group_name_H-M   'P 1'
#
loop_
_entity.id
_entity.type
_entity.pdbx_description
1 polymer ?
#
loop_
_entity_poly.entity_id
_entity_poly.type
_entity_poly.pdbx_seq_one_letter_code
_entity_poly.pdbx_strand_id
1 'polypeptide(L)'
;MKTDMNNVMLPPRFLRSHQSVHDEDDVEDEDKYEDAEDRDNISAEDEERAGGTNLFKTWKLDQMLASIKTFKRFKRMKAAGYNPSKLEDELRDIAGNKYRSLWEMYHANYYTI
;
A
#
# COMPACT_ATOMS: atom_id res chain seq x y z
N MET A 1 7.77 -45.31 48.68
CA MET A 1 6.81 -45.42 47.55
C MET A 1 7.10 -44.27 46.61
N LYS A 2 7.62 -44.55 45.41
CA LYS A 2 7.90 -43.55 44.37
C LYS A 2 6.74 -43.64 43.38
N THR A 3 5.94 -42.59 43.25
CA THR A 3 4.84 -42.53 42.30
C THR A 3 5.36 -42.11 40.94
N ASP A 4 5.03 -42.93 39.95
CA ASP A 4 5.45 -42.86 38.55
C ASP A 4 4.97 -41.61 37.81
N MET A 5 5.90 -41.07 37.02
CA MET A 5 5.77 -40.52 35.66
C MET A 5 4.35 -40.13 35.19
N ASN A 6 3.99 -38.86 35.37
CA ASN A 6 2.90 -38.22 34.62
C ASN A 6 3.36 -37.94 33.18
N ASN A 7 3.36 -38.96 32.34
CA ASN A 7 3.53 -38.81 30.89
C ASN A 7 2.19 -38.38 30.28
N VAL A 8 1.91 -37.07 30.27
CA VAL A 8 0.72 -36.52 29.62
C VAL A 8 0.94 -36.60 28.10
N MET A 9 0.40 -37.65 27.48
CA MET A 9 0.37 -37.79 26.02
C MET A 9 -0.54 -36.69 25.45
N LEU A 10 0.06 -35.62 24.93
CA LEU A 10 -0.66 -34.56 24.23
C LEU A 10 -1.17 -35.11 22.89
N PRO A 11 -2.45 -34.89 22.53
CA PRO A 11 -2.99 -35.37 21.26
C PRO A 11 -2.34 -34.63 20.06
N PRO A 12 -2.22 -35.29 18.89
CA PRO A 12 -1.65 -34.67 17.70
C PRO A 12 -2.49 -33.46 17.27
N ARG A 13 -1.83 -32.33 17.08
CA ARG A 13 -2.44 -31.09 16.59
C ARG A 13 -2.57 -31.23 15.08
N PHE A 14 -3.76 -31.59 14.60
CA PHE A 14 -4.04 -31.53 13.16
C PHE A 14 -4.01 -30.07 12.72
N LEU A 15 -3.08 -29.74 11.82
CA LEU A 15 -3.09 -28.48 11.09
C LEU A 15 -4.40 -28.41 10.33
N ARG A 16 -5.21 -27.39 10.62
CA ARG A 16 -6.47 -27.12 9.92
C ARG A 16 -6.13 -26.84 8.45
N SER A 17 -6.40 -27.80 7.59
CA SER A 17 -6.28 -27.66 6.13
C SER A 17 -7.20 -26.53 5.69
N HIS A 18 -6.65 -25.50 5.04
CA HIS A 18 -7.43 -24.49 4.34
C HIS A 18 -8.01 -25.13 3.08
N GLN A 19 -9.27 -25.57 3.17
CA GLN A 19 -10.06 -25.92 1.99
C GLN A 19 -10.47 -24.61 1.33
N SER A 20 -9.87 -24.30 0.18
CA SER A 20 -10.33 -23.20 -0.67
C SER A 20 -11.69 -23.59 -1.24
N VAL A 21 -12.76 -23.02 -0.67
CA VAL A 21 -14.05 -23.00 -1.32
C VAL A 21 -13.95 -22.01 -2.49
N HIS A 22 -14.09 -22.57 -3.69
CA HIS A 22 -14.28 -21.83 -4.93
C HIS A 22 -15.78 -21.50 -4.94
N ASP A 23 -16.14 -20.27 -4.57
CA ASP A 23 -17.46 -19.73 -4.86
C ASP A 23 -17.34 -19.00 -6.20
N GLU A 24 -18.07 -19.55 -7.16
CA GLU A 24 -18.28 -19.01 -8.50
C GLU A 24 -19.26 -17.84 -8.35
N ASP A 25 -18.76 -16.62 -8.29
CA ASP A 25 -19.55 -15.43 -8.60
C ASP A 25 -18.91 -14.74 -9.81
N ASP A 26 -19.57 -14.99 -10.93
CA ASP A 26 -19.44 -14.35 -12.23
C ASP A 26 -19.74 -12.86 -12.09
N VAL A 27 -18.70 -12.03 -12.14
CA VAL A 27 -18.82 -10.60 -12.44
C VAL A 27 -17.90 -10.31 -13.63
N GLU A 28 -18.51 -10.32 -14.82
CA GLU A 28 -17.99 -9.59 -15.97
C GLU A 28 -17.84 -8.12 -15.56
N ASP A 29 -16.60 -7.66 -15.43
CA ASP A 29 -16.28 -6.25 -15.63
C ASP A 29 -15.09 -6.16 -16.58
N GLU A 30 -15.42 -5.89 -17.83
CA GLU A 30 -14.51 -5.51 -18.90
C GLU A 30 -13.82 -4.20 -18.53
N ASP A 31 -12.63 -4.28 -17.95
CA ASP A 31 -11.71 -3.16 -17.95
C ASP A 31 -10.26 -3.67 -17.97
N LYS A 32 -9.96 -4.30 -19.11
CA LYS A 32 -8.61 -4.67 -19.56
C LYS A 32 -7.82 -3.38 -19.85
N TYR A 33 -7.31 -2.73 -18.81
CA TYR A 33 -6.25 -1.74 -18.97
C TYR A 33 -4.94 -2.47 -19.28
N GLU A 34 -4.75 -2.82 -20.55
CA GLU A 34 -3.43 -2.98 -21.15
C GLU A 34 -2.75 -1.61 -21.20
N ASP A 35 -2.15 -1.20 -20.08
CA ASP A 35 -1.08 -0.19 -20.10
C ASP A 35 0.25 -0.93 -20.06
N ALA A 36 0.66 -1.36 -21.25
CA ALA A 36 1.97 -1.92 -21.49
C ALA A 36 3.03 -0.80 -21.42
N GLU A 37 4.20 -1.17 -20.91
CA GLU A 37 5.48 -0.46 -21.03
C GLU A 37 5.70 0.74 -20.09
N ASP A 38 6.04 0.44 -18.83
CA ASP A 38 7.21 1.11 -18.24
C ASP A 38 8.07 0.10 -17.47
N ARG A 39 8.86 -0.66 -18.25
CA ARG A 39 10.00 -1.43 -17.77
C ARG A 39 11.22 -0.54 -17.50
N ASP A 40 11.04 0.65 -16.92
CA ASP A 40 12.15 1.35 -16.28
C ASP A 40 12.52 0.65 -14.96
N ASN A 41 13.41 -0.33 -15.15
CA ASN A 41 14.36 -0.88 -14.21
C ASN A 41 15.09 0.22 -13.42
N ILE A 42 14.43 0.79 -12.41
CA ILE A 42 15.05 1.63 -11.39
C ILE A 42 14.56 1.17 -10.03
N SER A 43 15.20 0.11 -9.53
CA SER A 43 15.40 -0.19 -8.11
C SER A 43 14.22 0.19 -7.21
N ALA A 44 13.07 -0.46 -7.43
CA ALA A 44 11.90 -0.35 -6.55
C ALA A 44 12.05 -1.24 -5.30
N GLU A 45 12.97 -2.21 -5.32
CA GLU A 45 13.05 -3.27 -4.32
C GLU A 45 13.58 -2.83 -2.94
N ASP A 46 14.25 -1.68 -2.84
CA ASP A 46 14.86 -1.26 -1.56
C ASP A 46 14.06 -0.18 -0.82
N GLU A 47 13.04 0.43 -1.45
CA GLU A 47 12.16 1.39 -0.77
C GLU A 47 10.90 0.74 -0.17
N GLU A 48 10.61 -0.53 -0.47
CA GLU A 48 9.44 -1.25 0.07
C GLU A 48 9.70 -1.88 1.44
N ARG A 49 10.95 -1.97 1.88
CA ARG A 49 11.32 -2.56 3.18
C ARG A 49 11.26 -1.59 4.37
N ALA A 50 11.20 -0.27 4.11
CA ALA A 50 11.06 0.76 5.13
C ALA A 50 9.60 1.20 5.22
N GLY A 51 8.77 0.40 5.91
CA GLY A 51 7.33 0.60 6.10
C GLY A 51 6.92 1.89 6.82
N GLY A 52 7.17 3.06 6.22
CA GLY A 52 6.46 4.29 6.58
C GLY A 52 7.25 5.59 6.54
N THR A 53 8.58 5.61 6.50
CA THR A 53 9.27 6.81 7.04
C THR A 53 9.37 8.03 6.13
N ASN A 54 9.07 7.94 4.82
CA ASN A 54 9.46 9.00 3.88
C ASN A 54 8.40 9.45 2.86
N LEU A 55 7.11 9.13 3.04
CA LEU A 55 6.07 9.53 2.07
C LEU A 55 5.98 11.05 1.91
N PHE A 56 6.15 11.78 3.02
CA PHE A 56 5.97 13.23 3.10
C PHE A 56 7.24 14.03 3.35
N LYS A 57 8.41 13.46 3.04
CA LYS A 57 9.66 14.24 3.11
C LYS A 57 9.56 15.45 2.19
N THR A 58 9.89 16.64 2.68
CA THR A 58 9.77 17.89 1.93
C THR A 58 10.46 17.84 0.57
N TRP A 59 11.69 17.31 0.48
CA TRP A 59 12.39 17.15 -0.80
C TRP A 59 11.68 16.21 -1.78
N LYS A 60 10.92 15.22 -1.28
CA LYS A 60 10.11 14.30 -2.08
C LYS A 60 8.87 15.01 -2.62
N LEU A 61 8.24 15.86 -1.80
CA LEU A 61 7.12 16.70 -2.22
C LEU A 61 7.57 17.79 -3.21
N ASP A 62 8.74 18.39 -3.01
CA ASP A 62 9.33 19.36 -3.94
C ASP A 62 9.63 18.72 -5.31
N GLN A 63 10.12 17.48 -5.33
CA GLN A 63 10.25 16.71 -6.58
C GLN A 63 8.90 16.46 -7.26
N MET A 64 7.84 16.21 -6.48
CA MET A 64 6.50 16.02 -7.03
C MET A 64 5.94 17.30 -7.64
N LEU A 65 6.28 18.48 -7.08
CA LEU A 65 5.93 19.77 -7.70
C LEU A 65 6.61 19.94 -9.06
N ALA A 66 7.81 19.38 -9.23
CA ALA A 66 8.50 19.29 -10.52
C ALA A 66 8.01 18.11 -11.39
N SER A 67 6.89 17.47 -11.04
CA SER A 67 6.31 16.30 -11.74
C SER A 67 7.20 15.05 -11.74
N ILE A 68 8.21 14.96 -10.87
CA ILE A 68 9.15 13.84 -10.83
C ILE A 68 8.55 12.69 -10.01
N LYS A 69 8.23 11.58 -10.69
CA LYS A 69 7.69 10.35 -10.09
C LYS A 69 6.39 10.57 -9.30
N THR A 70 5.60 11.56 -9.68
CA THR A 70 4.44 12.01 -8.88
C THR A 70 3.36 10.94 -8.76
N PHE A 71 2.91 10.35 -9.86
CA PHE A 71 1.90 9.29 -9.83
C PHE A 71 2.39 8.03 -9.10
N LYS A 72 3.66 7.64 -9.27
CA LYS A 72 4.26 6.53 -8.51
C LYS A 72 4.18 6.76 -7.00
N ARG A 73 4.40 7.99 -6.54
CA ARG A 73 4.31 8.36 -5.12
C ARG A 73 2.85 8.44 -4.65
N PHE A 74 1.95 8.93 -5.49
CA PHE A 74 0.52 8.92 -5.21
C PHE A 74 -0.04 7.50 -5.02
N LYS A 75 0.34 6.54 -5.89
CA LYS A 75 -0.02 5.12 -5.71
C LYS A 75 0.43 4.59 -4.34
N ARG A 76 1.64 4.95 -3.90
CA ARG A 76 2.14 4.57 -2.57
C ARG A 76 1.39 5.24 -1.42
N MET A 77 1.02 6.51 -1.55
CA MET A 77 0.19 7.21 -0.56
C MET A 77 -1.20 6.55 -0.45
N LYS A 78 -1.81 6.19 -1.58
CA LYS A 78 -3.09 5.48 -1.61
C LYS A 78 -2.99 4.10 -0.97
N ALA A 79 -1.96 3.31 -1.32
CA ALA A 79 -1.68 2.01 -0.70
C ALA A 79 -1.43 2.12 0.81
N ALA A 80 -0.90 3.25 1.29
CA ALA A 80 -0.74 3.54 2.71
C ALA A 80 -2.02 4.04 3.41
N GLY A 81 -3.16 4.16 2.70
CA GLY A 81 -4.46 4.51 3.29
C GLY A 81 -4.75 6.01 3.37
N TYR A 82 -4.01 6.84 2.62
CA TYR A 82 -4.29 8.27 2.51
C TYR A 82 -5.39 8.52 1.48
N ASN A 83 -6.57 8.90 1.96
CA ASN A 83 -7.62 9.48 1.11
C ASN A 83 -7.35 10.98 0.89
N PRO A 84 -8.07 11.65 -0.03
CA PRO A 84 -7.78 13.05 -0.34
C PRO A 84 -7.87 13.98 0.88
N SER A 85 -8.82 13.76 1.79
CA SER A 85 -8.94 14.57 3.02
C SER A 85 -7.73 14.39 3.95
N LYS A 86 -7.30 13.15 4.21
CA LYS A 86 -6.11 12.87 5.02
C LYS A 86 -4.84 13.44 4.40
N LEU A 87 -4.73 13.38 3.07
CA LEU A 87 -3.59 13.96 2.37
C LEU A 87 -3.58 15.49 2.48
N GLU A 88 -4.75 16.13 2.40
CA GLU A 88 -4.89 17.58 2.57
C GLU A 88 -4.40 18.03 3.95
N ASP A 89 -4.87 17.35 5.00
CA ASP A 89 -4.48 17.64 6.38
C ASP A 89 -2.97 17.48 6.57
N GLU A 90 -2.39 16.37 6.09
CA GLU A 90 -0.95 16.10 6.20
C GLU A 90 -0.11 17.16 5.46
N LEU A 91 -0.49 17.52 4.23
CA LEU A 91 0.23 18.52 3.45
C LEU A 91 0.12 19.92 4.05
N ARG A 92 -1.06 20.25 4.60
CA ARG A 92 -1.31 21.51 5.29
C ARG A 92 -0.48 21.63 6.57
N ASP A 93 -0.35 20.54 7.32
CA ASP A 93 0.46 20.51 8.54
C ASP A 93 1.96 20.67 8.24
N ILE A 94 2.43 20.18 7.10
CA ILE A 94 3.85 20.26 6.70
C ILE A 94 4.24 21.65 6.19
N ALA A 95 3.43 22.25 5.31
CA ALA A 95 3.81 23.49 4.62
C ALA A 95 2.63 24.39 4.25
N GLY A 96 1.48 24.23 4.92
CA GLY A 96 0.27 24.98 4.63
C GLY A 96 -0.17 24.80 3.18
N ASN A 97 -0.22 25.91 2.43
CA ASN A 97 -0.73 25.91 1.05
C ASN A 97 0.33 25.55 0.00
N LYS A 98 1.60 25.35 0.36
CA LYS A 98 2.70 25.13 -0.62
C LYS A 98 2.42 23.93 -1.54
N TYR A 99 1.88 22.85 -1.00
CA TYR A 99 1.65 21.60 -1.72
C TYR A 99 0.19 21.41 -2.15
N ARG A 100 -0.61 22.49 -2.16
CA ARG A 100 -2.02 22.41 -2.54
C ARG A 100 -2.22 21.82 -3.94
N SER A 101 -1.38 22.16 -4.91
CA SER A 101 -1.44 21.59 -6.26
C SER A 101 -1.21 20.08 -6.30
N LEU A 102 -0.40 19.54 -5.37
CA LEU A 102 -0.22 18.09 -5.24
C LEU A 102 -1.49 17.43 -4.73
N TRP A 103 -2.17 18.05 -3.75
CA TRP A 103 -3.46 17.58 -3.28
C TRP A 103 -4.52 17.65 -4.38
N GLU A 104 -4.62 18.75 -5.13
CA GLU A 104 -5.59 18.91 -6.23
C GLU A 104 -5.39 17.82 -7.29
N MET A 105 -4.14 17.55 -7.67
CA MET A 105 -3.81 16.49 -8.62
C MET A 105 -4.10 15.10 -8.06
N TYR A 106 -3.79 14.85 -6.79
CA TYR A 106 -4.11 13.58 -6.13
C TYR A 106 -5.62 13.35 -6.08
N HIS A 107 -6.39 14.36 -5.67
CA HIS A 107 -7.84 14.33 -5.59
C HIS A 107 -8.47 14.06 -6.96
N ALA A 108 -8.04 14.79 -8.00
CA ALA A 108 -8.54 14.62 -9.36
C ALA A 108 -8.27 13.22 -9.94
N ASN A 109 -7.19 12.57 -9.52
CA ASN A 109 -6.78 11.26 -10.02
C ASN A 109 -7.03 10.13 -9.00
N TYR A 110 -7.69 10.39 -7.86
CA TYR A 110 -7.72 9.44 -6.74
C TYR A 110 -8.37 8.09 -7.10
N TYR A 111 -9.40 8.11 -7.93
CA TYR A 111 -10.11 6.90 -8.38
C TYR A 111 -9.41 6.21 -9.55
N THR A 112 -8.47 6.87 -10.23
CA THR A 112 -7.76 6.33 -11.40
C THR A 112 -6.37 5.79 -11.07
N ILE A 113 -5.76 6.26 -9.96
CA ILE A 113 -4.44 5.81 -9.48
C ILE A 113 -4.48 4.51 -8.69
#